data_AF-A0AAU5JI07-F1
#
_entry.id   AF-A0AAU5JI07-F1
#
_cell.length_a   1.000
_cell.length_b   1.000
_cell.length_c   1.000
_cell.angle_alpha   90.00
_cell.angle_beta   90.00
_cell.angle_gamma   90.00
#
_symmetry.space_group_name_H-M   'P 1'
#
loop_
_entity.id
_entity.type
_entity.pdbx_description
1 polymer ?
#
loop_
_entity_poly.entity_id
_entity_poly.type
_entity_poly.pdbx_seq_one_letter_code
_entity_poly.pdbx_strand_id
1 'polypeptide(L)'
;MPTSPDLRTQLQAAAAHLHTGGEPAPELAEYVRKVMLPGGWKELRDTDTAGSDNSLPIPVAERYRSEILTAAEQQKVTITSVVNEGFEKYLAGEFKPRPRAKGAPQLRGRRTAGEKQVNLNVRPNAALHGQVRESGVLPVHVALDYLMFRFNVGPYAPGYVEPLLSGADRNPSMPRVIRDQIRDKAAELGHIVHQDMNEGFQKYLAGEYAPVAPEWPESADMAPLKVRPNNDLFDQVKVAARTKSPGLRPIQIGLAYVMDKYGIDPADAAE
;
A
#
# COMPACT_ATOMS: atom_id res chain seq x y z
N MET A 1 29.48 -7.65 -18.67
CA MET A 1 30.00 -6.39 -18.13
C MET A 1 31.49 -6.33 -18.42
N PRO A 2 32.02 -5.27 -19.05
CA PRO A 2 33.46 -5.11 -19.16
C PRO A 2 34.01 -4.74 -17.78
N THR A 3 34.72 -5.66 -17.13
CA THR A 3 35.58 -5.33 -16.00
C THR A 3 36.64 -4.36 -16.47
N SER A 4 36.83 -3.23 -15.76
CA SER A 4 37.94 -2.32 -16.02
C SER A 4 39.23 -3.14 -16.15
N PRO A 5 40.01 -3.02 -17.24
CA PRO A 5 41.26 -3.77 -17.42
C PRO A 5 42.24 -3.56 -16.26
N ASP A 6 42.11 -2.42 -15.56
CA ASP A 6 42.91 -2.05 -14.41
C ASP A 6 42.58 -2.88 -13.14
N LEU A 7 41.32 -3.26 -12.96
CA LEU A 7 40.87 -4.01 -11.77
C LEU A 7 41.49 -5.42 -11.73
N ARG A 8 41.59 -6.08 -12.88
CA ARG A 8 42.20 -7.42 -12.97
C ARG A 8 43.68 -7.37 -12.60
N THR A 9 44.39 -6.35 -13.09
CA THR A 9 45.81 -6.12 -12.78
C THR A 9 46.01 -5.82 -11.30
N GLN A 10 45.15 -4.99 -10.69
CA GLN A 10 45.21 -4.66 -9.26
C GLN A 10 44.95 -5.87 -8.35
N LEU A 11 44.00 -6.74 -8.69
CA LEU A 11 43.74 -7.97 -7.94
C LEU A 11 44.89 -8.98 -8.05
N GLN A 12 45.54 -9.05 -9.22
CA GLN A 12 46.76 -9.84 -9.40
C GLN A 12 47.91 -9.31 -8.52
N ALA A 13 48.09 -8.00 -8.47
CA ALA A 13 49.09 -7.35 -7.62
C ALA A 13 48.80 -7.59 -6.13
N ALA A 14 47.53 -7.52 -5.72
CA ALA A 14 47.10 -7.83 -4.35
C ALA A 14 47.37 -9.29 -3.98
N ALA A 15 47.05 -10.25 -4.86
CA ALA A 15 47.35 -11.67 -4.64
C ALA A 15 48.87 -11.94 -4.54
N ALA A 16 49.69 -11.25 -5.34
CA ALA A 16 51.14 -11.36 -5.26
C ALA A 16 51.67 -10.78 -3.93
N HIS A 17 51.16 -9.62 -3.52
CA HIS A 17 51.55 -8.98 -2.26
C HIS A 17 51.15 -9.80 -1.03
N LEU A 18 49.99 -10.47 -1.05
CA LEU A 18 49.59 -11.40 0.02
C LEU A 18 50.48 -12.65 0.10
N HIS A 19 51.17 -12.99 -0.98
CA HIS A 19 52.04 -14.17 -1.04
C HIS A 19 53.47 -13.87 -0.55
N THR A 20 53.97 -12.66 -0.77
CA THR A 20 55.38 -12.30 -0.53
C THR A 20 55.61 -11.03 0.30
N GLY A 21 54.54 -10.31 0.67
CA GLY A 21 54.57 -9.09 1.46
C GLY A 21 54.67 -9.31 2.98
N GLY A 22 54.74 -8.21 3.75
CA GLY A 22 55.23 -8.16 5.13
C GLY A 22 54.66 -9.18 6.12
N GLU A 23 53.36 -9.47 6.07
CA GLU A 23 52.76 -10.63 6.72
C GLU A 23 52.18 -11.55 5.63
N PRO A 24 52.96 -12.54 5.17
CA PRO A 24 52.53 -13.40 4.09
C PRO A 24 51.36 -14.26 4.56
N ALA A 25 50.21 -14.08 3.90
CA ALA A 25 48.99 -14.85 4.11
C ALA A 25 48.69 -15.64 2.83
N PRO A 26 49.45 -16.72 2.57
CA PRO A 26 49.37 -17.47 1.31
C PRO A 26 47.99 -18.06 1.06
N GLU A 27 47.25 -18.40 2.13
CA GLU A 27 45.87 -18.87 2.04
C GLU A 27 44.92 -17.80 1.48
N LEU A 28 45.09 -16.53 1.89
CA LEU A 28 44.31 -15.40 1.38
C LEU A 28 44.65 -15.09 -0.09
N ALA A 29 45.93 -15.24 -0.48
CA ALA A 29 46.36 -15.08 -1.86
C ALA A 29 45.69 -16.12 -2.79
N GLU A 30 45.54 -17.36 -2.33
CA GLU A 30 44.86 -18.43 -3.08
C GLU A 30 43.37 -18.14 -3.27
N TYR A 31 42.68 -17.60 -2.25
CA TYR A 31 41.29 -17.19 -2.41
C TYR A 31 41.12 -16.06 -3.44
N VAL A 32 42.01 -15.06 -3.46
CA VAL A 32 41.98 -14.00 -4.47
C VAL A 32 42.22 -14.57 -5.87
N ARG A 33 43.19 -15.48 -6.05
CA ARG A 33 43.43 -16.16 -7.33
C ARG A 33 42.23 -16.97 -7.78
N LYS A 34 41.58 -17.67 -6.84
CA LYS A 34 40.39 -18.50 -7.12
C LYS A 34 39.24 -17.68 -7.67
N VAL A 35 39.02 -16.47 -7.16
CA VAL A 35 38.00 -15.52 -7.68
C VAL A 35 38.34 -15.04 -9.10
N MET A 36 39.63 -14.90 -9.42
CA MET A 36 40.10 -14.44 -10.73
C MET A 36 40.05 -15.50 -11.84
N LEU A 37 39.88 -16.78 -11.50
CA LEU A 37 39.74 -17.86 -12.48
C LEU A 37 38.38 -17.80 -13.21
N PRO A 38 38.27 -18.35 -14.43
CA PRO A 38 36.98 -18.49 -15.12
C PRO A 38 36.00 -19.26 -14.23
N GLY A 39 34.87 -18.64 -13.87
CA GLY A 39 33.88 -19.22 -12.96
C GLY A 39 34.10 -18.94 -11.47
N GLY A 40 35.23 -18.36 -11.05
CA GLY A 40 35.47 -17.98 -9.64
C GLY A 40 34.46 -16.98 -9.09
N TRP A 41 34.05 -16.03 -9.93
CA TRP A 41 32.93 -15.11 -9.63
C TRP A 41 31.58 -15.81 -9.50
N LYS A 42 31.40 -16.96 -10.16
CA LYS A 42 30.19 -17.78 -10.03
C LYS A 42 30.19 -18.47 -8.67
N GLU A 43 31.33 -18.96 -8.18
CA GLU A 43 31.43 -19.55 -6.84
C GLU A 43 31.14 -18.53 -5.72
N LEU A 44 31.61 -17.28 -5.86
CA LEU A 44 31.24 -16.18 -4.95
C LEU A 44 29.75 -15.87 -5.01
N ARG A 45 29.19 -15.81 -6.23
CA ARG A 45 27.77 -15.58 -6.44
C ARG A 45 26.94 -16.73 -5.86
N ASP A 46 27.40 -17.96 -5.99
CA ASP A 46 26.71 -19.17 -5.52
C ASP A 46 26.68 -19.21 -3.98
N THR A 47 27.70 -18.67 -3.30
CA THR A 47 27.71 -18.44 -1.84
C THR A 47 26.84 -17.27 -1.37
N ASP A 48 26.69 -16.21 -2.16
CA ASP A 48 25.70 -15.14 -1.94
C ASP A 48 24.27 -15.61 -2.26
N THR A 49 24.12 -16.66 -3.07
CA THR A 49 22.85 -17.31 -3.39
C THR A 49 22.63 -18.58 -2.58
N ALA A 50 22.61 -18.47 -1.27
CA ALA A 50 21.58 -19.16 -0.48
C ALA A 50 20.19 -18.53 -0.74
N GLY A 51 19.91 -18.17 -1.99
CA GLY A 51 18.64 -17.67 -2.48
C GLY A 51 17.92 -18.86 -3.06
N SER A 52 17.11 -19.53 -2.23
CA SER A 52 16.08 -20.43 -2.74
C SER A 52 15.31 -19.77 -3.88
N ASP A 53 14.85 -20.55 -4.85
CA ASP A 53 13.89 -20.18 -5.91
C ASP A 53 12.54 -19.60 -5.39
N ASN A 54 12.44 -19.29 -4.11
CA ASN A 54 11.26 -18.74 -3.46
C ASN A 54 11.09 -17.27 -3.82
N SER A 55 10.53 -17.03 -5.01
CA SER A 55 9.87 -15.78 -5.33
C SER A 55 8.85 -15.46 -4.23
N LEU A 56 9.00 -14.32 -3.59
CA LEU A 56 8.07 -13.79 -2.59
C LEU A 56 7.07 -12.87 -3.32
N PRO A 57 5.81 -13.30 -3.53
CA PRO A 57 4.79 -12.42 -4.07
C PRO A 57 4.32 -11.45 -2.99
N ILE A 58 4.48 -10.16 -3.25
CA ILE A 58 3.99 -9.09 -2.37
C ILE A 58 2.71 -8.50 -3.01
N PRO A 59 1.51 -8.80 -2.47
CA PRO A 59 0.27 -8.22 -2.96
C PRO A 59 0.21 -6.74 -2.56
N VAL A 60 -0.02 -5.88 -3.54
CA VAL A 60 -0.07 -4.42 -3.38
C VAL A 60 -1.05 -3.81 -4.39
N ALA A 61 -1.62 -2.63 -4.08
CA ALA A 61 -2.42 -1.89 -5.03
C ALA A 61 -1.59 -1.46 -6.25
N GLU A 62 -2.17 -1.49 -7.45
CA GLU A 62 -1.48 -1.19 -8.71
C GLU A 62 -0.81 0.19 -8.71
N ARG A 63 -1.48 1.21 -8.16
CA ARG A 63 -0.89 2.56 -7.99
C ARG A 63 0.41 2.54 -7.19
N TYR A 64 0.42 1.87 -6.03
CA TYR A 64 1.59 1.83 -5.16
C TYR A 64 2.70 0.99 -5.77
N ARG A 65 2.37 -0.08 -6.53
CA ARG A 65 3.37 -0.82 -7.29
C ARG A 65 4.08 0.10 -8.28
N SER A 66 3.33 0.88 -9.05
CA SER A 66 3.88 1.82 -10.02
C SER A 66 4.77 2.88 -9.34
N GLU A 67 4.28 3.49 -8.25
CA GLU A 67 5.06 4.46 -7.46
C GLU A 67 6.35 3.88 -6.90
N ILE A 68 6.30 2.67 -6.32
CA ILE A 68 7.47 1.96 -5.78
C ILE A 68 8.49 1.66 -6.89
N LEU A 69 8.02 1.18 -8.05
CA LEU A 69 8.91 0.87 -9.18
C LEU A 69 9.57 2.13 -9.74
N THR A 70 8.81 3.20 -9.94
CA THR A 70 9.33 4.50 -10.39
C THR A 70 10.34 5.07 -9.39
N ALA A 71 10.04 5.02 -8.09
CA ALA A 71 10.96 5.52 -7.06
C ALA A 71 12.26 4.69 -6.99
N ALA A 72 12.17 3.37 -7.15
CA ALA A 72 13.34 2.50 -7.19
C ALA A 72 14.23 2.75 -8.41
N GLU A 73 13.63 2.98 -9.58
CA GLU A 73 14.34 3.35 -10.81
C GLU A 73 15.06 4.69 -10.67
N GLN A 74 14.37 5.70 -10.12
CA GLN A 74 14.96 7.03 -9.87
C GLN A 74 16.16 6.96 -8.91
N GLN A 75 16.08 6.13 -7.87
CA GLN A 75 17.16 5.92 -6.90
C GLN A 75 18.21 4.91 -7.37
N LYS A 76 18.04 4.31 -8.56
CA LYS A 76 18.93 3.28 -9.13
C LYS A 76 19.17 2.09 -8.19
N VAL A 77 18.13 1.67 -7.46
CA VAL A 77 18.15 0.52 -6.56
C VAL A 77 17.20 -0.57 -7.06
N THR A 78 17.49 -1.83 -6.69
CA THR A 78 16.57 -2.93 -6.99
C THR A 78 15.56 -3.10 -5.87
N ILE A 79 14.31 -3.46 -6.19
CA ILE A 79 13.30 -3.75 -5.16
C ILE A 79 13.79 -4.86 -4.22
N THR A 80 14.41 -5.90 -4.76
CA THR A 80 14.97 -7.00 -3.98
C THR A 80 16.03 -6.53 -2.97
N SER A 81 16.95 -5.63 -3.36
CA SER A 81 17.96 -5.10 -2.43
C SER A 81 17.32 -4.29 -1.31
N VAL A 82 16.29 -3.49 -1.62
CA VAL A 82 15.55 -2.71 -0.61
C VAL A 82 14.78 -3.63 0.35
N VAL A 83 14.23 -4.74 -0.14
CA VAL A 83 13.57 -5.74 0.72
C VAL A 83 14.58 -6.40 1.66
N ASN A 84 15.77 -6.76 1.18
CA ASN A 84 16.82 -7.32 2.04
C ASN A 84 17.26 -6.30 3.11
N GLU A 85 17.48 -5.04 2.72
CA GLU A 85 17.77 -3.94 3.66
C GLU A 85 16.65 -3.81 4.72
N GLY A 86 15.39 -3.91 4.30
CA GLY A 86 14.25 -3.88 5.21
C GLY A 86 14.21 -5.04 6.20
N PHE A 87 14.61 -6.24 5.77
CA PHE A 87 14.73 -7.39 6.66
C PHE A 87 15.87 -7.22 7.66
N GLU A 88 17.04 -6.73 7.22
CA GLU A 88 18.17 -6.43 8.09
C GLU A 88 17.79 -5.40 9.15
N LYS A 89 17.19 -4.27 8.75
CA LYS A 89 16.76 -3.22 9.70
C LYS A 89 15.68 -3.69 10.65
N TYR A 90 14.78 -4.56 10.21
CA TYR A 90 13.78 -5.15 11.09
C TYR A 90 14.42 -6.07 12.15
N LEU A 91 15.33 -6.95 11.72
CA LEU A 91 16.03 -7.89 12.60
C LEU A 91 16.95 -7.15 13.58
N ALA A 92 17.54 -6.04 13.17
CA ALA A 92 18.32 -5.14 14.02
C ALA A 92 17.45 -4.27 14.97
N GLY A 93 16.12 -4.27 14.79
CA GLY A 93 15.19 -3.44 15.57
C GLY A 93 15.17 -1.96 15.19
N GLU A 94 15.88 -1.56 14.13
CA GLU A 94 15.91 -0.20 13.57
C GLU A 94 14.63 0.16 12.82
N PHE A 95 13.94 -0.84 12.26
CA PHE A 95 12.66 -0.67 11.60
C PHE A 95 11.58 -1.50 12.28
N LYS A 96 10.45 -0.86 12.59
CA LYS A 96 9.27 -1.53 13.14
C LYS A 96 8.10 -1.33 12.18
N PRO A 97 7.64 -2.40 11.50
CA PRO A 97 6.50 -2.32 10.61
C PRO A 97 5.28 -1.77 11.35
N ARG A 98 4.48 -0.95 10.66
CA ARG A 98 3.22 -0.44 11.23
C ARG A 98 2.34 -1.61 11.71
N PRO A 99 1.73 -1.49 12.91
CA PRO A 99 0.81 -2.49 13.40
C PRO A 99 -0.39 -2.56 12.45
N ARG A 100 -0.61 -3.74 11.86
CA ARG A 100 -1.81 -3.97 11.06
C ARG A 100 -2.97 -4.21 12.02
N ALA A 101 -3.83 -3.21 12.23
CA ALA A 101 -5.02 -3.43 13.06
C ALA A 101 -5.83 -4.61 12.48
N LYS A 102 -6.36 -5.47 13.35
CA LYS A 102 -7.31 -6.50 12.94
C LYS A 102 -8.54 -5.80 12.35
N GLY A 103 -8.63 -5.76 11.03
CA GLY A 103 -9.68 -5.03 10.30
C GLY A 103 -9.23 -3.70 9.68
N ALA A 104 -7.98 -3.26 9.85
CA ALA A 104 -7.45 -2.10 9.12
C ALA A 104 -7.45 -2.38 7.61
N PRO A 105 -7.94 -1.44 6.78
CA PRO A 105 -8.16 -1.68 5.36
C PRO A 105 -6.88 -1.74 4.55
N GLN A 106 -5.73 -1.43 5.15
CA GLN A 106 -4.56 -1.04 4.38
C GLN A 106 -4.00 -2.17 3.51
N LEU A 107 -4.06 -3.45 3.93
CA LEU A 107 -3.43 -4.54 3.15
C LEU A 107 -4.22 -5.86 3.11
N ARG A 108 -5.30 -5.97 3.89
CA ARG A 108 -6.41 -6.88 3.60
C ARG A 108 -7.62 -6.00 3.34
N GLY A 109 -7.57 -5.23 2.24
CA GLY A 109 -8.79 -4.73 1.66
C GLY A 109 -9.68 -5.94 1.43
N ARG A 110 -10.71 -6.12 2.25
CA ARG A 110 -11.83 -6.99 1.90
C ARG A 110 -12.50 -6.29 0.73
N ARG A 111 -11.90 -6.40 -0.46
CA ARG A 111 -12.24 -5.66 -1.66
C ARG A 111 -12.52 -4.20 -1.32
N THR A 112 -11.49 -3.36 -1.17
CA THR A 112 -11.68 -1.96 -1.55
C THR A 112 -12.13 -2.03 -3.01
N ALA A 113 -13.44 -2.00 -3.21
CA ALA A 113 -14.07 -2.16 -4.51
C ALA A 113 -13.61 -0.97 -5.36
N GLY A 114 -12.59 -1.19 -6.20
CA GLY A 114 -12.01 -0.15 -7.04
C GLY A 114 -10.52 -0.39 -7.36
N GLU A 115 -9.69 -0.75 -6.37
CA GLU A 115 -8.25 -0.85 -6.59
C GLU A 115 -7.79 -2.26 -6.97
N LYS A 116 -7.31 -2.39 -8.20
CA LYS A 116 -6.69 -3.62 -8.71
C LYS A 116 -5.46 -3.95 -7.88
N GLN A 117 -5.48 -5.13 -7.26
CA GLN A 117 -4.34 -5.69 -6.55
C GLN A 117 -3.46 -6.43 -7.55
N VAL A 118 -2.15 -6.22 -7.44
CA VAL A 118 -1.13 -6.83 -8.29
C VAL A 118 0.00 -7.37 -7.42
N ASN A 119 0.68 -8.40 -7.91
CA ASN A 119 1.82 -8.97 -7.20
C ASN A 119 3.12 -8.28 -7.63
N LEU A 120 3.86 -7.80 -6.65
CA LEU A 120 5.26 -7.42 -6.80
C LEU A 120 6.12 -8.63 -6.39
N ASN A 121 6.67 -9.33 -7.37
CA ASN A 121 7.49 -10.53 -7.13
C ASN A 121 8.94 -10.12 -6.84
N VAL A 122 9.46 -10.51 -5.68
CA VAL A 122 10.84 -10.23 -5.25
C VAL A 122 11.54 -11.52 -4.85
N ARG A 123 12.88 -11.54 -4.86
CA ARG A 123 13.68 -12.73 -4.51
C ARG A 123 14.64 -12.41 -3.37
N PRO A 124 14.16 -12.28 -2.12
CA PRO A 124 15.00 -11.88 -1.00
C PRO A 124 15.97 -12.99 -0.60
N ASN A 125 17.00 -12.63 0.16
CA ASN A 125 17.94 -13.60 0.74
C ASN A 125 17.16 -14.59 1.63
N ALA A 126 17.36 -15.90 1.44
CA ALA A 126 16.57 -16.91 2.14
C ALA A 126 16.87 -16.98 3.64
N ALA A 127 18.11 -16.68 4.05
CA ALA A 127 18.49 -16.62 5.46
C ALA A 127 17.76 -15.48 6.17
N LEU A 128 17.78 -14.27 5.60
CA LEU A 128 17.03 -13.12 6.13
C LEU A 128 15.53 -13.41 6.16
N HIS A 129 14.97 -13.95 5.08
CA HIS A 129 13.56 -14.33 5.03
C HIS A 129 13.19 -15.35 6.11
N GLY A 130 14.05 -16.35 6.35
CA GLY A 130 13.91 -17.34 7.41
C GLY A 130 13.89 -16.70 8.81
N GLN A 131 14.87 -15.86 9.11
CA GLN A 131 14.97 -15.16 10.39
C GLN A 131 13.77 -14.25 10.66
N VAL A 132 13.30 -13.50 9.64
CA VAL A 132 12.10 -12.68 9.76
C VAL A 132 10.88 -13.54 10.04
N ARG A 133 10.74 -14.68 9.36
CA ARG A 133 9.63 -15.62 9.58
C ARG A 133 9.65 -16.20 11.01
N GLU A 134 10.83 -16.51 11.53
CA GLU A 134 11.01 -17.04 12.89
C GLU A 134 10.68 -16.02 13.98
N SER A 135 10.81 -14.71 13.69
CA SER A 135 10.38 -13.63 14.60
C SER A 135 8.87 -13.59 14.87
N GLY A 136 8.06 -14.37 14.13
CA GLY A 136 6.60 -14.40 14.26
C GLY A 136 5.86 -13.38 13.39
N VAL A 137 6.58 -12.50 12.68
CA VAL A 137 6.00 -11.57 11.69
C VAL A 137 6.13 -12.16 10.29
N LEU A 138 5.09 -12.00 9.46
CA LEU A 138 5.14 -12.46 8.06
C LEU A 138 6.14 -11.62 7.26
N PRO A 139 7.11 -12.24 6.55
CA PRO A 139 8.10 -11.50 5.76
C PRO A 139 7.50 -10.55 4.72
N VAL A 140 6.38 -10.94 4.09
CA VAL A 140 5.62 -10.07 3.17
C VAL A 140 5.22 -8.75 3.84
N HIS A 141 4.92 -8.76 5.13
CA HIS A 141 4.52 -7.56 5.85
C HIS A 141 5.66 -6.59 6.06
N VAL A 142 6.82 -7.11 6.48
CA VAL A 142 8.03 -6.32 6.64
C VAL A 142 8.47 -5.76 5.30
N ALA A 143 8.51 -6.60 4.26
CA ALA A 143 8.94 -6.21 2.92
C ALA A 143 8.09 -5.08 2.34
N LEU A 144 6.76 -5.22 2.38
CA LEU A 144 5.86 -4.20 1.82
C LEU A 144 5.89 -2.90 2.61
N ASP A 145 5.82 -2.98 3.94
CA ASP A 145 5.80 -1.78 4.78
C ASP A 145 7.12 -1.01 4.68
N TYR A 146 8.25 -1.73 4.60
CA TYR A 146 9.55 -1.12 4.39
C TYR A 146 9.69 -0.47 3.00
N LEU A 147 9.19 -1.11 1.93
CA LEU A 147 9.17 -0.50 0.60
C LEU A 147 8.34 0.80 0.60
N MET A 148 7.17 0.79 1.23
CA MET A 148 6.33 1.98 1.35
C MET A 148 7.02 3.07 2.19
N PHE A 149 7.65 2.70 3.31
CA PHE A 149 8.42 3.62 4.15
C PHE A 149 9.60 4.24 3.39
N ARG A 150 10.44 3.40 2.76
CA ARG A 150 11.68 3.80 2.09
C ARG A 150 11.46 4.75 0.92
N PHE A 151 10.31 4.61 0.24
CA PHE A 151 9.94 5.42 -0.92
C PHE A 151 8.88 6.49 -0.61
N ASN A 152 8.45 6.65 0.65
CA ASN A 152 7.37 7.56 1.06
C ASN A 152 6.09 7.37 0.23
N VAL A 153 5.64 6.11 0.12
CA VAL A 153 4.45 5.70 -0.63
C VAL A 153 3.34 5.26 0.33
N GLY A 154 2.09 5.38 -0.10
CA GLY A 154 0.94 4.88 0.65
C GLY A 154 0.83 5.53 2.03
N PRO A 155 0.82 4.78 3.14
CA PRO A 155 0.69 5.34 4.48
C PRO A 155 1.83 6.27 4.94
N TYR A 156 2.94 6.31 4.18
CA TYR A 156 4.09 7.17 4.43
C TYR A 156 4.18 8.35 3.45
N ALA A 157 3.25 8.45 2.49
CA ALA A 157 3.23 9.55 1.54
C ALA A 157 2.87 10.88 2.22
N PRO A 158 3.48 12.01 1.80
CA PRO A 158 3.07 13.33 2.26
C PRO A 158 1.59 13.58 2.01
N GLY A 159 0.86 14.02 3.04
CA GLY A 159 -0.59 14.26 2.94
C GLY A 159 -1.45 12.99 2.98
N TYR A 160 -0.89 11.82 3.28
CA TYR A 160 -1.69 10.61 3.48
C TYR A 160 -2.68 10.79 4.63
N VAL A 161 -3.96 10.55 4.34
CA VAL A 161 -5.03 10.47 5.33
C VAL A 161 -5.44 9.01 5.46
N GLU A 162 -5.36 8.47 6.67
CA GLU A 162 -5.73 7.08 6.93
C GLU A 162 -7.23 6.87 6.64
N PRO A 163 -7.59 5.96 5.72
CA PRO A 163 -8.98 5.69 5.41
C PRO A 163 -9.71 5.21 6.65
N LEU A 164 -10.87 5.80 6.89
CA LEU A 164 -11.75 5.38 7.97
C LEU A 164 -12.23 3.94 7.75
N LEU A 165 -12.35 3.19 8.84
CA LEU A 165 -12.85 1.82 8.80
C LEU A 165 -14.28 1.79 8.24
N SER A 166 -14.54 0.88 7.30
CA SER A 166 -15.90 0.61 6.83
C SER A 166 -16.76 0.09 7.98
N GLY A 167 -17.97 0.63 8.11
CA GLY A 167 -18.92 0.19 9.13
C GLY A 167 -19.83 -0.95 8.67
N ALA A 168 -20.99 -1.06 9.32
CA ALA A 168 -22.01 -2.04 8.99
C ALA A 168 -22.64 -1.80 7.61
N ASP A 169 -23.18 -2.86 7.01
CA ASP A 169 -23.97 -2.79 5.77
C ASP A 169 -25.23 -1.93 6.00
N ARG A 170 -25.40 -0.91 5.15
CA ARG A 170 -26.60 -0.07 5.11
C ARG A 170 -27.08 0.03 3.67
N ASN A 171 -28.38 -0.10 3.46
CA ASN A 171 -29.00 -0.12 2.13
C ASN A 171 -30.12 0.93 2.04
N PRO A 172 -29.81 2.24 2.04
CA PRO A 172 -30.81 3.25 1.69
C PRO A 172 -31.50 2.92 0.36
N SER A 173 -32.82 3.13 0.35
CA SER A 173 -33.60 3.12 -0.88
C SER A 173 -33.59 4.51 -1.50
N MET A 174 -33.27 4.60 -2.78
CA MET A 174 -33.28 5.85 -3.56
C MET A 174 -33.61 5.56 -5.03
N PRO A 175 -33.98 6.57 -5.84
CA PRO A 175 -34.26 6.35 -7.26
C PRO A 175 -33.09 5.67 -7.99
N ARG A 176 -33.41 4.71 -8.85
CA ARG A 176 -32.43 3.91 -9.58
C ARG A 176 -31.49 4.77 -10.42
N VAL A 177 -32.04 5.76 -11.10
CA VAL A 177 -31.29 6.71 -11.94
C VAL A 177 -30.21 7.41 -11.11
N ILE A 178 -30.60 8.02 -9.98
CA ILE A 178 -29.67 8.68 -9.05
C ILE A 178 -28.64 7.70 -8.49
N ARG A 179 -29.06 6.49 -8.10
CA ARG A 179 -28.13 5.45 -7.60
C ARG A 179 -27.06 5.12 -8.63
N ASP A 180 -27.45 4.97 -9.89
CA ASP A 180 -26.54 4.57 -10.97
C ASP A 180 -25.62 5.74 -11.34
N GLN A 181 -26.13 6.99 -11.39
CA GLN A 181 -25.29 8.19 -11.52
C GLN A 181 -24.24 8.31 -10.39
N ILE A 182 -24.62 8.09 -9.13
CA ILE A 182 -23.69 8.10 -8.00
C ILE A 182 -22.60 7.04 -8.20
N ARG A 183 -22.96 5.84 -8.66
CA ARG A 183 -22.00 4.75 -8.89
C ARG A 183 -21.04 5.07 -10.03
N ASP A 184 -21.56 5.60 -11.11
CA ASP A 184 -20.78 5.93 -12.31
C ASP A 184 -19.81 7.08 -12.00
N LYS A 185 -20.26 8.13 -11.31
CA LYS A 185 -19.41 9.24 -10.87
C LYS A 185 -18.35 8.81 -9.85
N ALA A 186 -18.73 7.97 -8.88
CA ALA A 186 -17.76 7.40 -7.96
C ALA A 186 -16.70 6.57 -8.69
N ALA A 187 -17.10 5.74 -9.65
CA ALA A 187 -16.19 4.92 -10.44
C ALA A 187 -15.26 5.75 -11.34
N GLU A 188 -15.79 6.80 -11.98
CA GLU A 188 -15.04 7.76 -12.81
C GLU A 188 -13.89 8.41 -12.02
N LEU A 189 -14.16 8.77 -10.76
CA LEU A 189 -13.18 9.38 -9.86
C LEU A 189 -12.31 8.36 -9.11
N GLY A 190 -12.58 7.07 -9.24
CA GLY A 190 -11.92 6.02 -8.45
C GLY A 190 -12.25 6.08 -6.95
N HIS A 191 -13.38 6.71 -6.60
CA HIS A 191 -13.85 6.87 -5.24
C HIS A 191 -14.79 5.73 -4.82
N ILE A 192 -14.94 5.57 -3.51
CA ILE A 192 -15.90 4.65 -2.92
C ILE A 192 -16.97 5.48 -2.21
N VAL A 193 -18.23 5.33 -2.62
CA VAL A 193 -19.37 6.12 -2.11
C VAL A 193 -19.39 6.27 -0.59
N HIS A 194 -19.12 5.21 0.17
CA HIS A 194 -19.16 5.30 1.64
C HIS A 194 -17.96 6.04 2.27
N GLN A 195 -16.86 6.22 1.54
CA GLN A 195 -15.78 7.13 1.94
C GLN A 195 -16.22 8.59 1.75
N ASP A 196 -16.87 8.90 0.63
CA ASP A 196 -17.44 10.23 0.40
C ASP A 196 -18.55 10.55 1.40
N MET A 197 -19.37 9.55 1.78
CA MET A 197 -20.33 9.72 2.90
C MET A 197 -19.62 10.01 4.23
N ASN A 198 -18.49 9.37 4.52
CA ASN A 198 -17.73 9.63 5.74
C ASN A 198 -17.14 11.06 5.74
N GLU A 199 -16.69 11.54 4.59
CA GLU A 199 -16.26 12.94 4.43
C GLU A 199 -17.43 13.89 4.71
N GLY A 200 -18.62 13.61 4.17
CA GLY A 200 -19.83 14.37 4.46
C GLY A 200 -20.20 14.38 5.94
N PHE A 201 -20.02 13.25 6.63
CA PHE A 201 -20.21 13.16 8.08
C PHE A 201 -19.23 14.05 8.85
N GLN A 202 -17.96 14.04 8.46
CA GLN A 202 -16.95 14.90 9.09
C GLN A 202 -17.27 16.38 8.88
N LYS A 203 -17.59 16.80 7.66
CA LYS A 203 -17.96 18.19 7.36
C LYS A 203 -19.24 18.63 8.08
N TYR A 204 -20.23 17.75 8.17
CA TYR A 204 -21.44 18.01 8.95
C TYR A 204 -21.14 18.20 10.45
N LEU A 205 -20.30 17.34 11.03
CA LEU A 205 -19.90 17.45 12.43
C LEU A 205 -19.12 18.74 12.69
N ALA A 206 -18.24 19.13 11.77
CA ALA A 206 -17.50 20.38 11.79
C ALA A 206 -18.37 21.63 11.57
N GLY A 207 -19.59 21.47 11.03
CA GLY A 207 -20.47 22.59 10.66
C GLY A 207 -20.12 23.24 9.33
N GLU A 208 -19.26 22.59 8.53
CA GLU A 208 -18.85 23.04 7.18
C GLU A 208 -19.86 22.64 6.10
N TYR A 209 -20.81 21.76 6.43
CA TYR A 209 -21.83 21.28 5.52
C TYR A 209 -23.22 21.31 6.16
N ALA A 210 -24.19 21.91 5.46
CA ALA A 210 -25.59 22.00 5.86
C ALA A 210 -26.45 21.13 4.91
N PRO A 211 -26.81 19.90 5.31
CA PRO A 211 -27.52 18.97 4.43
C PRO A 211 -28.95 19.43 4.17
N VAL A 212 -29.39 19.30 2.92
CA VAL A 212 -30.80 19.38 2.53
C VAL A 212 -31.34 17.97 2.35
N ALA A 213 -32.55 17.70 2.84
CA ALA A 213 -33.17 16.39 2.64
C ALA A 213 -33.39 16.17 1.13
N PRO A 214 -32.88 15.09 0.52
CA PRO A 214 -33.26 14.78 -0.83
C PRO A 214 -34.73 14.35 -0.85
N GLU A 215 -35.51 14.99 -1.71
CA GLU A 215 -36.90 14.66 -1.97
C GLU A 215 -36.98 13.88 -3.29
N TRP A 216 -37.79 12.82 -3.30
CA TRP A 216 -37.92 11.94 -4.46
C TRP A 216 -39.34 12.05 -5.03
N PRO A 217 -39.52 11.98 -6.35
CA PRO A 217 -40.84 11.82 -6.95
C PRO A 217 -41.50 10.53 -6.45
N GLU A 218 -42.81 10.56 -6.18
CA GLU A 218 -43.55 9.37 -5.71
C GLU A 218 -43.53 8.21 -6.73
N SER A 219 -43.38 8.53 -8.02
CA SER A 219 -43.34 7.58 -9.13
C SER A 219 -41.95 7.00 -9.39
N ALA A 220 -40.92 7.41 -8.67
CA ALA A 220 -39.54 7.00 -8.96
C ALA A 220 -39.33 5.49 -8.72
N ASP A 221 -38.63 4.82 -9.64
CA ASP A 221 -38.23 3.42 -9.44
C ASP A 221 -37.12 3.35 -8.37
N MET A 222 -37.48 2.89 -7.18
CA MET A 222 -36.59 2.86 -6.03
C MET A 222 -35.70 1.62 -6.04
N ALA A 223 -34.41 1.81 -5.77
CA ALA A 223 -33.46 0.74 -5.67
C ALA A 223 -32.47 0.93 -4.50
N PRO A 224 -31.96 -0.17 -3.90
CA PRO A 224 -31.05 -0.07 -2.78
C PRO A 224 -29.64 0.36 -3.22
N LEU A 225 -29.08 1.35 -2.55
CA LEU A 225 -27.66 1.71 -2.63
C LEU A 225 -26.92 1.12 -1.44
N LYS A 226 -26.11 0.08 -1.68
CA LYS A 226 -25.31 -0.57 -0.63
C LYS A 226 -24.11 0.30 -0.23
N VAL A 227 -24.08 0.74 1.02
CA VAL A 227 -23.01 1.56 1.60
C VAL A 227 -22.57 1.03 2.96
N ARG A 228 -21.32 1.33 3.36
CA ARG A 228 -20.74 0.94 4.65
C ARG A 228 -20.02 2.10 5.34
N PRO A 229 -20.71 3.22 5.64
CA PRO A 229 -20.03 4.33 6.29
C PRO A 229 -19.59 3.92 7.70
N ASN A 230 -18.53 4.55 8.20
CA ASN A 230 -17.93 4.25 9.49
C ASN A 230 -18.97 4.30 10.63
N ASN A 231 -18.92 3.33 11.54
CA ASN A 231 -19.93 3.20 12.60
C ASN A 231 -19.83 4.35 13.62
N ASP A 232 -18.62 4.67 14.06
CA ASP A 232 -18.40 5.70 15.08
C ASP A 232 -18.82 7.08 14.57
N LEU A 233 -18.44 7.42 13.33
CA LEU A 233 -18.91 8.65 12.69
C LEU A 233 -20.42 8.67 12.53
N PHE A 234 -21.03 7.56 12.10
CA PHE A 234 -22.47 7.49 11.95
C PHE A 234 -23.21 7.74 13.27
N ASP A 235 -22.72 7.16 14.37
CA ASP A 235 -23.32 7.35 15.69
C ASP A 235 -23.10 8.78 16.21
N GLN A 236 -21.95 9.39 15.95
CA GLN A 236 -21.70 10.80 16.24
C GLN A 236 -22.67 11.71 15.45
N VAL A 237 -22.83 11.48 14.16
CA VAL A 237 -23.78 12.22 13.31
C VAL A 237 -25.21 12.00 13.81
N LYS A 238 -25.58 10.79 14.23
CA LYS A 238 -26.90 10.50 14.80
C LYS A 238 -27.20 11.33 16.04
N VAL A 239 -26.22 11.55 16.89
CA VAL A 239 -26.37 12.41 18.08
C VAL A 239 -26.46 13.88 17.66
N ALA A 240 -25.56 14.34 16.79
CA ALA A 240 -25.53 15.72 16.33
C ALA A 240 -26.79 16.13 15.54
N ALA A 241 -27.36 15.23 14.75
CA ALA A 241 -28.56 15.49 13.95
C ALA A 241 -29.80 15.80 14.79
N ARG A 242 -29.86 15.31 16.04
CA ARG A 242 -30.96 15.62 16.95
C ARG A 242 -31.07 17.09 17.28
N THR A 243 -29.96 17.83 17.24
CA THR A 243 -29.91 19.25 17.59
C THR A 243 -29.70 20.13 16.36
N LYS A 244 -28.76 19.76 15.47
CA LYS A 244 -28.38 20.60 14.31
C LYS A 244 -29.34 20.49 13.12
N SER A 245 -30.03 19.36 12.95
CA SER A 245 -30.89 19.11 11.79
C SER A 245 -32.06 18.18 12.14
N PRO A 246 -32.98 18.63 13.00
CA PRO A 246 -34.10 17.80 13.46
C PRO A 246 -34.92 17.31 12.25
N GLY A 247 -35.09 15.99 12.16
CA GLY A 247 -35.80 15.33 11.06
C GLY A 247 -34.89 14.60 10.06
N LEU A 248 -33.60 14.94 10.00
CA LEU A 248 -32.65 14.23 9.14
C LEU A 248 -32.02 13.02 9.84
N ARG A 249 -32.04 11.87 9.15
CA ARG A 249 -31.28 10.69 9.56
C ARG A 249 -29.83 10.80 9.05
N PRO A 250 -28.84 10.19 9.73
CA PRO A 250 -27.45 10.22 9.26
C PRO A 250 -27.28 9.72 7.82
N ILE A 251 -28.03 8.71 7.40
CA ILE A 251 -28.01 8.25 6.01
C ILE A 251 -28.42 9.36 5.02
N GLN A 252 -29.44 10.16 5.34
CA GLN A 252 -29.89 11.26 4.46
C GLN A 252 -28.82 12.35 4.37
N ILE A 253 -28.16 12.67 5.50
CA ILE A 253 -27.05 13.62 5.54
C ILE A 253 -25.89 13.17 4.65
N GLY A 254 -25.51 11.90 4.75
CA GLY A 254 -24.42 11.35 3.94
C GLY A 254 -24.76 11.28 2.46
N LEU A 255 -26.01 10.94 2.11
CA LEU A 255 -26.46 10.91 0.72
C LEU A 255 -26.54 12.31 0.10
N ALA A 256 -27.09 13.28 0.83
CA ALA A 256 -27.14 14.68 0.39
C ALA A 256 -25.73 15.17 0.04
N TYR A 257 -24.76 14.90 0.91
CA TYR A 257 -23.37 15.29 0.63
C TYR A 257 -22.79 14.63 -0.62
N VAL A 258 -23.03 13.33 -0.81
CA VAL A 258 -22.55 12.60 -2.00
C VAL A 258 -23.16 13.17 -3.28
N MET A 259 -24.45 13.48 -3.26
CA MET A 259 -25.15 14.09 -4.40
C MET A 259 -24.59 15.49 -4.70
N ASP A 260 -24.46 16.35 -3.68
CA ASP A 260 -23.89 17.69 -3.85
C ASP A 260 -22.45 17.62 -4.37
N LYS A 261 -21.63 16.70 -3.83
CA LYS A 261 -20.23 16.50 -4.26
C LYS A 261 -20.14 16.09 -5.73
N TYR A 262 -21.08 15.32 -6.23
CA TYR A 262 -21.11 14.85 -7.62
C TYR A 262 -21.93 15.75 -8.54
N GLY A 263 -22.57 16.80 -8.01
CA GLY A 263 -23.45 17.69 -8.78
C GLY A 263 -24.70 16.98 -9.31
N ILE A 264 -25.27 16.06 -8.54
CA ILE A 264 -26.47 15.28 -8.92
C ILE A 264 -27.70 15.94 -8.30
N ASP A 265 -28.67 16.35 -9.13
CA ASP A 265 -29.92 16.92 -8.67
C ASP A 265 -30.93 15.80 -8.34
N PRO A 266 -31.52 15.74 -7.13
CA PRO A 266 -32.57 14.79 -6.83
C PRO A 266 -33.79 14.85 -7.77
N ALA A 267 -34.05 15.99 -8.42
CA ALA A 267 -35.13 16.16 -9.38
C ALA A 267 -34.96 15.30 -10.66
N ASP A 268 -33.72 14.93 -11.00
CA ASP A 268 -33.39 14.07 -12.16
C ASP A 268 -33.96 12.65 -12.01
N ALA A 269 -34.50 12.31 -10.84
CA ALA A 269 -35.17 11.04 -10.59
C ALA A 269 -36.52 10.87 -11.35
N ALA A 270 -37.04 11.94 -11.95
CA ALA A 270 -38.32 11.93 -12.67
C ALA A 270 -38.19 11.62 -14.18
N GLU A 271 -36.97 11.65 -14.74
CA GLU A 271 -36.66 11.34 -16.14
C GLU A 271 -36.44 9.83 -16.38
#